data_AF-A0A355RZK6-F1
#
_entry.id   AF-A0A355RZK6-F1
#
_cell.length_a   1.000
_cell.length_b   1.000
_cell.length_c   1.000
_cell.angle_alpha   90.00
_cell.angle_beta   90.00
_cell.angle_gamma   90.00
#
_symmetry.space_group_name_H-M   'P 1'
#
loop_
_entity.id
_entity.type
_entity.pdbx_description
1 polymer ?
#
loop_
_entity_poly.entity_id
_entity_poly.type
_entity_poly.pdbx_seq_one_letter_code
_entity_poly.pdbx_strand_id
1 'polypeptide(L)'
;ILTVIGYSINDTIVIFDRIRENMKTMRNVSYEELADVSLTQTMSRSINTGMSTLFTITAVYFIGVSSVKELALPLIVGIISGCYSSIFIATPIWVMWKNHDKKNKDVVRANA
;
A
#
# COMPACT_ATOMS: atom_id res chain seq x y z
N ILE A 1 -1.42 -14.69 -11.52
CA ILE A 1 -2.43 -14.06 -10.64
C ILE A 1 -2.01 -14.14 -9.17
N LEU A 2 -1.77 -15.33 -8.61
CA LEU A 2 -1.34 -15.48 -7.20
C LEU A 2 -0.12 -14.62 -6.82
N THR A 3 0.91 -14.58 -7.66
CA THR A 3 2.13 -13.76 -7.45
C THR A 3 1.82 -12.27 -7.42
N VAL A 4 0.91 -11.78 -8.27
CA VAL A 4 0.50 -10.37 -8.30
C VAL A 4 -0.21 -10.01 -6.99
N ILE A 5 -1.13 -10.88 -6.56
CA ILE A 5 -1.85 -10.69 -5.29
C ILE A 5 -0.86 -10.69 -4.12
N GLY A 6 0.09 -11.63 -4.08
CA GLY A 6 1.11 -11.69 -3.03
C GLY A 6 1.96 -10.43 -2.96
N TYR A 7 2.38 -9.90 -4.11
CA TYR A 7 3.19 -8.67 -4.16
C TYR A 7 2.38 -7.44 -3.72
N SER A 8 1.13 -7.33 -4.17
CA SER A 8 0.23 -6.24 -3.76
C SER A 8 -0.07 -6.27 -2.26
N ILE A 9 -0.33 -7.46 -1.70
CA ILE A 9 -0.59 -7.63 -0.26
C ILE A 9 0.66 -7.29 0.56
N ASN A 10 1.86 -7.68 0.11
CA ASN A 10 3.11 -7.34 0.79
C ASN A 10 3.28 -5.82 0.93
N ASP A 11 3.04 -5.07 -0.13
CA ASP A 11 3.15 -3.60 -0.10
C ASP A 11 2.10 -2.97 0.84
N THR A 12 0.86 -3.46 0.76
CA THR A 12 -0.23 -3.09 1.67
C THR A 12 0.18 -3.33 3.14
N ILE A 13 0.65 -4.52 3.50
CA ILE A 13 1.01 -4.86 4.89
C ILE A 13 2.06 -3.91 5.45
N VAL A 14 3.09 -3.57 4.68
CA VAL A 14 4.17 -2.66 5.13
C VAL A 14 3.62 -1.27 5.46
N ILE A 15 2.76 -0.72 4.60
CA ILE A 15 2.15 0.60 4.83
C ILE A 15 1.24 0.55 6.06
N PHE A 16 0.37 -0.45 6.16
CA PHE A 16 -0.57 -0.58 7.28
C PHE A 16 0.10 -0.87 8.61
N ASP A 17 1.22 -1.59 8.62
CA ASP A 17 2.02 -1.80 9.82
C ASP A 17 2.62 -0.47 10.30
N ARG A 18 3.15 0.34 9.38
CA ARG A 18 3.66 1.67 9.73
C ARG A 18 2.59 2.62 10.25
N ILE A 19 1.40 2.61 9.66
CA ILE A 19 0.25 3.36 10.17
C ILE A 19 -0.07 2.94 11.62
N ARG A 20 -0.05 1.63 11.91
CA ARG A 20 -0.30 1.12 13.27
C ARG A 20 0.80 1.52 14.25
N GLU A 21 2.05 1.52 13.82
CA GLU A 21 3.19 1.95 14.64
C GLU A 21 3.11 3.45 14.95
N ASN A 22 2.91 4.28 13.93
CA ASN A 22 2.77 5.73 14.09
C ASN A 22 1.55 6.09 14.94
N MET A 23 0.47 5.30 14.91
CA MET A 23 -0.70 5.51 15.78
C MET A 23 -0.40 5.29 17.27
N LYS A 24 0.60 4.47 17.62
CA LYS A 24 1.04 4.29 19.00
C LYS A 24 1.97 5.42 19.46
N THR A 25 2.81 5.91 18.56
CA THR A 25 3.85 6.91 18.86
C THR A 25 3.33 8.35 18.77
N MET A 26 2.50 8.66 17.77
CA MET A 26 1.96 9.99 17.50
C MET A 26 0.55 10.10 18.08
N ARG A 27 0.46 10.44 19.38
CA ARG A 27 -0.82 10.74 20.05
C ARG A 27 -1.27 12.17 19.69
N ASN A 28 -2.56 12.34 19.40
CA ASN A 28 -3.24 13.62 19.11
C ASN A 28 -3.01 14.27 17.72
N VAL A 29 -2.47 13.54 16.74
CA VAL A 29 -2.45 14.00 15.33
C VAL A 29 -3.73 13.59 14.59
N SER A 30 -4.07 14.29 13.50
CA SER A 30 -5.20 13.88 12.65
C SER A 30 -4.89 12.56 11.95
N TYR A 31 -5.93 11.81 11.56
CA TYR A 31 -5.73 10.57 10.80
C TYR A 31 -5.13 10.84 9.42
N GLU A 32 -5.37 12.03 8.85
CA GLU A 32 -4.77 12.46 7.57
C GLU A 32 -3.26 12.67 7.71
N GLU A 33 -2.83 13.42 8.73
CA GLU A 33 -1.42 13.70 8.98
C GLU A 33 -0.65 12.42 9.35
N LEU A 34 -1.29 11.55 10.13
CA LEU A 34 -0.74 10.24 10.46
C LEU A 34 -0.54 9.36 9.23
N ALA A 35 -1.50 9.36 8.30
CA ALA A 35 -1.40 8.63 7.05
C ALA A 35 -0.29 9.19 6.16
N ASP A 36 -0.20 10.51 6.02
CA ASP A 36 0.82 11.18 5.19
C ASP A 36 2.26 10.90 5.67
N VAL A 37 2.49 11.01 6.99
CA VAL A 37 3.79 10.69 7.60
C VAL A 37 4.13 9.21 7.42
N SER A 38 3.14 8.32 7.60
CA SER A 38 3.35 6.88 7.43
C SER A 38 3.65 6.49 5.98
N LEU A 39 2.95 7.11 5.03
CA LEU A 39 3.20 6.94 3.61
C LEU A 39 4.61 7.41 3.25
N THR A 40 4.98 8.63 3.61
CA THR A 40 6.32 9.18 3.31
C THR A 40 7.45 8.29 3.85
N GLN A 41 7.29 7.74 5.06
CA GLN A 41 8.27 6.84 5.68
C GLN A 41 8.38 5.49 4.96
N THR A 42 7.29 4.98 4.40
CA THR A 42 7.26 3.67 3.74
C THR A 42 7.51 3.74 2.23
N MET A 43 7.24 4.89 1.61
CA MET A 43 7.29 5.10 0.17
C MET A 43 8.67 4.79 -0.42
N SER A 44 9.75 5.25 0.22
CA SER A 44 11.11 4.94 -0.24
C SER A 44 11.41 3.44 -0.24
N ARG A 45 10.92 2.71 0.77
CA ARG A 45 11.10 1.24 0.83
C ARG A 45 10.27 0.56 -0.26
N SER A 46 8.98 0.87 -0.34
CA SER A 46 8.05 0.29 -1.32
C SER A 46 8.50 0.52 -2.76
N ILE A 47 8.96 1.74 -3.08
CA ILE A 47 9.51 2.08 -4.40
C ILE A 47 10.78 1.28 -4.66
N ASN A 48 11.72 1.19 -3.72
CA ASN A 48 12.96 0.44 -3.95
C ASN A 48 12.73 -1.05 -4.17
N THR A 49 11.83 -1.67 -3.40
CA THR A 49 11.46 -3.08 -3.60
C THR A 49 10.69 -3.27 -4.92
N GLY A 50 9.76 -2.37 -5.23
CA GLY A 50 8.98 -2.38 -6.47
C GLY A 50 9.86 -2.26 -7.70
N MET A 51 10.74 -1.25 -7.72
CA MET A 51 11.67 -0.97 -8.80
C MET A 51 12.69 -2.09 -9.03
N SER A 52 13.27 -2.66 -7.96
CA SER A 52 14.21 -3.79 -8.10
C SER A 52 13.52 -5.04 -8.68
N THR A 53 12.27 -5.28 -8.28
CA THR A 53 11.48 -6.41 -8.81
C THR A 53 11.07 -6.16 -10.26
N LEU A 54 10.58 -4.96 -10.57
CA LEU A 54 10.21 -4.56 -11.93
C LEU A 54 11.41 -4.60 -12.88
N PHE A 55 12.59 -4.15 -12.43
CA PHE A 55 13.82 -4.24 -13.21
C PHE A 55 14.14 -5.69 -13.59
N THR A 56 14.10 -6.58 -12.59
CA THR A 56 14.38 -8.01 -12.80
C THR A 56 13.38 -8.66 -13.75
N ILE A 57 12.08 -8.43 -13.55
CA ILE A 57 11.04 -9.02 -14.39
C ILE A 57 11.07 -8.44 -15.81
N THR A 58 11.40 -7.16 -15.96
CA THR A 58 11.56 -6.52 -17.27
C THR A 58 12.75 -7.12 -18.03
N ALA A 59 13.88 -7.34 -17.37
CA ALA A 59 15.03 -8.02 -17.98
C ALA A 59 14.67 -9.44 -18.45
N VAL A 60 13.94 -10.20 -17.60
CA VAL A 60 13.42 -11.52 -17.94
C VAL A 60 12.42 -11.46 -19.10
N TYR A 61 11.60 -10.42 -19.20
CA TYR A 61 10.68 -10.24 -20.32
C TYR A 61 11.42 -10.04 -21.65
N PHE A 62 12.57 -9.37 -21.70
CA PHE A 62 13.31 -9.22 -22.95
C PHE A 62 14.14 -10.45 -23.31
N ILE A 63 14.88 -11.00 -22.33
CA ILE A 63 15.87 -12.08 -22.54
C ILE A 63 15.22 -13.48 -22.47
N GLY A 64 14.06 -13.61 -21.82
CA GLY A 64 13.40 -14.88 -21.59
C GLY A 64 12.81 -15.56 -22.82
N VAL A 65 12.54 -16.86 -22.67
CA VAL A 65 11.81 -17.69 -23.65
C VAL A 65 10.31 -17.35 -23.66
N SER A 66 9.62 -17.71 -24.75
CA SER A 66 8.21 -17.33 -25.02
C SER A 66 7.25 -17.62 -23.86
N SER A 67 7.37 -18.80 -23.23
CA SER A 67 6.53 -19.20 -22.10
C SER A 67 6.67 -18.32 -20.86
N VAL A 68 7.87 -17.77 -20.61
CA VAL A 68 8.12 -16.89 -19.47
C VAL A 68 7.64 -15.46 -19.78
N LYS A 69 7.73 -15.04 -21.04
CA LYS A 69 7.25 -13.72 -21.49
C LYS A 69 5.75 -13.55 -21.27
N GLU A 70 4.97 -14.59 -21.56
CA GLU A 70 3.52 -14.63 -21.33
C GLU A 70 3.15 -14.48 -19.85
N LEU A 71 4.02 -14.92 -18.93
CA LEU A 71 3.83 -14.76 -17.49
C LEU A 71 4.38 -13.43 -16.97
N ALA A 72 5.48 -12.93 -17.53
CA ALA A 72 6.15 -11.71 -17.09
C ALA A 72 5.31 -10.45 -17.38
N LEU A 73 4.61 -10.39 -18.51
CA LEU A 73 3.84 -9.20 -18.89
C LEU A 73 2.67 -8.90 -17.90
N PRO A 74 1.84 -9.88 -17.51
CA PRO A 74 0.87 -9.70 -16.42
C PRO A 74 1.48 -9.37 -15.06
N LEU A 75 2.69 -9.87 -14.77
CA LEU A 75 3.38 -9.56 -13.50
C LEU A 75 3.82 -8.10 -13.44
N ILE A 76 4.36 -7.56 -14.53
CA ILE A 76 4.76 -6.15 -14.62
C ILE A 76 3.56 -5.25 -14.37
N VAL A 77 2.46 -5.46 -15.10
CA VAL A 77 1.22 -4.69 -14.94
C VAL A 77 0.65 -4.85 -13.53
N GLY A 78 0.64 -6.08 -13.02
CA GLY A 78 0.14 -6.41 -11.70
C GLY A 78 0.88 -5.67 -10.59
N ILE A 79 2.22 -5.69 -10.61
CA ILE A 79 3.07 -5.04 -9.60
C ILE A 79 2.87 -3.53 -9.63
N ILE A 80 2.86 -2.90 -10.81
CA ILE A 80 2.65 -1.45 -10.95
C ILE A 80 1.27 -1.06 -10.39
N SER A 81 0.21 -1.80 -10.77
CA SER A 81 -1.14 -1.50 -10.26
C SER A 81 -1.26 -1.76 -8.75
N GLY A 82 -0.58 -2.77 -8.23
CA GLY A 82 -0.59 -3.12 -6.80
C GLY A 82 0.09 -2.07 -5.92
N CYS A 83 1.26 -1.57 -6.36
CA CYS A 83 1.95 -0.47 -5.68
C CYS A 83 1.12 0.82 -5.71
N TYR A 84 0.54 1.15 -6.86
CA TYR A 84 -0.33 2.32 -6.97
C TYR A 84 -1.57 2.20 -6.07
N SER A 85 -2.24 1.04 -6.09
CA SER A 85 -3.45 0.80 -5.29
C SER A 85 -3.19 0.86 -3.78
N SER A 86 -2.08 0.28 -3.31
CA SER A 86 -1.76 0.26 -1.88
C SER A 86 -1.51 1.67 -1.32
N ILE A 87 -0.83 2.52 -2.09
CA ILE A 87 -0.49 3.90 -1.69
C ILE A 87 -1.70 4.83 -1.83
N PHE A 88 -2.30 4.88 -3.03
CA PHE A 88 -3.29 5.92 -3.38
C PHE A 88 -4.74 5.52 -3.10
N ILE A 89 -5.06 4.23 -2.97
CA ILE A 89 -6.45 3.77 -2.76
C ILE A 89 -6.62 3.26 -1.33
N ALA A 90 -5.77 2.34 -0.87
CA ALA A 90 -5.97 1.70 0.42
C ALA A 90 -5.82 2.68 1.61
N THR A 91 -4.85 3.59 1.54
CA THR A 91 -4.58 4.54 2.63
C THR A 91 -5.69 5.59 2.79
N PRO A 92 -6.16 6.29 1.74
CA PRO A 92 -7.28 7.22 1.88
C PRO A 92 -8.59 6.55 2.32
N ILE A 93 -8.86 5.33 1.84
CA ILE A 93 -10.03 4.55 2.29
C ILE A 93 -9.95 4.30 3.80
N TRP A 94 -8.77 3.96 4.32
CA TRP A 94 -8.58 3.76 5.75
C TRP A 94 -8.82 5.04 6.56
N VAL A 95 -8.32 6.19 6.07
CA VAL A 95 -8.53 7.50 6.71
C VAL A 95 -10.02 7.86 6.73
N MET A 96 -10.73 7.71 5.61
CA MET A 96 -12.17 7.97 5.51
C MET A 96 -12.95 7.09 6.50
N TRP A 97 -12.60 5.81 6.60
CA TRP A 97 -13.25 4.89 7.52
C TRP A 97 -13.02 5.28 8.98
N LYS A 98 -11.79 5.69 9.35
CA LYS A 98 -11.48 6.16 10.71
C LYS A 98 -12.18 7.47 11.06
N ASN A 99 -12.27 8.40 10.12
CA ASN A 99 -13.01 9.65 10.31
C ASN A 99 -14.51 9.37 10.54
N HIS A 100 -15.10 8.40 9.84
CA HIS A 100 -16.50 8.00 10.04
C HIS A 100 -16.72 7.32 11.41
N ASP A 101 -15.82 6.43 11.84
CA ASP A 101 -15.88 5.79 13.17
C ASP A 101 -15.76 6.81 14.32
N LYS A 102 -14.87 7.82 14.16
CA LYS A 102 -14.73 8.92 15.13
C LYS A 102 -16.02 9.73 15.25
N LYS A 103 -16.61 10.12 14.11
CA LYS A 103 -17.88 10.87 14.07
C LYS A 103 -19.01 10.13 14.78
N ASN A 104 -19.14 8.81 14.57
CA ASN A 104 -20.17 8.01 15.25
C ASN A 104 -19.96 7.96 16.77
N LYS A 105 -18.71 7.85 17.25
CA LYS A 105 -18.41 7.87 18.70
C LYS A 105 -18.71 9.22 19.34
N ASP A 106 -18.43 10.32 18.64
CA ASP A 106 -18.72 11.66 19.13
C ASP A 106 -20.24 11.90 19.23
N VAL A 107 -21.02 11.42 18.25
CA VAL A 107 -22.50 11.47 18.28
C VAL A 107 -23.07 10.65 19.44
N VAL A 108 -22.57 9.44 19.69
CA VAL A 108 -23.05 8.61 20.81
C VAL A 108 -22.74 9.27 22.15
N ARG A 109 -21.55 9.88 22.31
CA ARG A 109 -21.17 10.60 23.54
C ARG A 109 -21.99 11.86 23.78
N ALA A 110 -22.42 12.55 22.73
CA ALA A 110 -23.25 13.75 22.85
C ALA A 110 -24.71 13.43 23.25
N ASN A 111 -25.16 12.19 23.04
CA ASN A 111 -26.52 11.72 23.37
C ASN A 111 -26.59 10.91 24.68
N ALA A 112 -25.48 10.74 25.40
CA ALA A 112 -25.38 10.04 26.68
C ALA A 112 -25.19 11.04 27.83
#